data_AF-A0A0U1KQE5-F1
#
_entry.id   AF-A0A0U1KQE5-F1
#
_cell.length_a   1.000
_cell.length_b   1.000
_cell.length_c   1.000
_cell.angle_alpha   90.00
_cell.angle_beta   90.00
_cell.angle_gamma   90.00
#
_symmetry.space_group_name_H-M   'P 1'
#
loop_
_entity.id
_entity.type
_entity.pdbx_description
1 polymer ?
#
loop_
_entity_poly.entity_id
_entity_poly.type
_entity_poly.pdbx_seq_one_letter_code
_entity_poly.pdbx_strand_id
1 'polypeptide(L)'
;MWEILRGNEDIYIIIYCIIVLIINIDYLKDFKNIKKGLSNISSDDELEVDPKSISLLFIVLIFNFFRRWLIYLFAVLITENIIVIIVSFILFLISLYHSLYNFSLTKVKKSNVGLYLAVIDTLFISIFVVYLFGF
;
A
#
# COMPACT_ATOMS: atom_id res chain seq x y z
N MET A 1 9.50 -1.81 -28.89
CA MET A 1 8.83 -1.94 -27.57
C MET A 1 9.72 -2.67 -26.56
N TRP A 2 10.21 -3.88 -26.87
CA TRP A 2 11.11 -4.64 -25.98
C TRP A 2 12.51 -4.01 -25.81
N GLU A 3 13.00 -3.25 -26.81
CA GLU A 3 14.28 -2.54 -26.73
C GLU A 3 14.25 -1.25 -25.91
N ILE A 4 13.07 -0.62 -25.73
CA ILE A 4 12.93 0.56 -24.86
C ILE A 4 13.01 0.16 -23.38
N LEU A 5 12.57 -1.06 -23.07
CA LEU A 5 12.59 -1.64 -21.73
C LEU A 5 14.01 -2.05 -21.29
N ARG A 6 14.85 -2.52 -22.21
CA ARG A 6 16.22 -2.94 -21.89
C ARG A 6 17.11 -1.72 -21.59
N GLY A 7 17.44 -1.54 -20.31
CA GLY A 7 18.32 -0.49 -19.82
C GLY A 7 17.62 0.73 -19.19
N ASN A 8 16.27 0.76 -19.18
CA ASN A 8 15.49 1.82 -18.52
C ASN A 8 14.60 1.27 -17.39
N GLU A 9 14.85 0.05 -16.92
CA GLU A 9 14.03 -0.63 -15.90
C GLU A 9 13.90 0.21 -14.63
N ASP A 10 15.01 0.82 -14.20
CA ASP A 10 15.06 1.71 -13.02
C ASP A 10 14.17 2.93 -13.20
N ILE A 11 14.10 3.51 -14.40
CA ILE A 11 13.24 4.67 -14.70
C ILE A 11 11.77 4.29 -14.53
N TYR A 12 11.37 3.11 -15.00
CA TYR A 12 9.99 2.64 -14.83
C TYR A 12 9.64 2.38 -13.37
N ILE A 13 10.58 1.83 -12.60
CA ILE A 13 10.42 1.59 -11.15
C ILE A 13 10.30 2.93 -10.41
N ILE A 14 11.13 3.92 -10.75
CA ILE A 14 11.06 5.29 -10.19
C ILE A 14 9.70 5.93 -10.49
N ILE A 15 9.25 5.91 -11.75
CA ILE A 15 7.94 6.46 -12.14
C ILE A 15 6.83 5.78 -11.34
N TYR A 16 6.86 4.45 -11.24
CA TYR A 16 5.89 3.70 -10.45
C TYR A 16 5.92 4.09 -8.96
N CYS A 17 7.10 4.23 -8.37
CA CYS A 17 7.24 4.68 -6.98
C CYS A 17 6.68 6.10 -6.77
N ILE A 18 6.90 7.01 -7.73
CA ILE A 18 6.35 8.38 -7.69
C ILE A 18 4.81 8.35 -7.74
N ILE A 19 4.22 7.55 -8.64
CA ILE A 19 2.77 7.39 -8.72
C ILE A 19 2.20 6.91 -7.38
N VAL A 20 2.81 5.88 -6.79
CA VAL A 20 2.35 5.34 -5.49
C VAL A 20 2.57 6.35 -4.36
N LEU A 21 3.66 7.11 -4.36
CA LEU A 21 3.91 8.19 -3.40
C LEU A 21 2.81 9.24 -3.44
N ILE A 22 2.43 9.70 -4.64
CA ILE A 22 1.33 10.67 -4.81
C ILE A 22 0.05 10.11 -4.20
N ILE A 23 -0.31 8.85 -4.54
CA ILE A 23 -1.49 8.19 -3.99
C ILE A 23 -1.45 8.12 -2.46
N ASN A 24 -0.28 7.82 -1.87
CA ASN A 24 -0.13 7.76 -0.42
C ASN A 24 -0.23 9.14 0.23
N ILE A 25 0.36 10.17 -0.36
CA ILE A 25 0.29 11.54 0.14
C ILE A 25 -1.14 12.08 0.07
N ASP A 26 -1.84 11.85 -1.03
CA ASP A 26 -3.25 12.23 -1.20
C ASP A 26 -4.13 11.53 -0.15
N TYR A 27 -3.92 10.23 0.04
CA TYR A 27 -4.61 9.48 1.11
C TYR A 27 -4.35 10.07 2.50
N LEU A 28 -3.11 10.45 2.81
CA LEU A 28 -2.76 11.05 4.10
C LEU A 28 -3.41 12.43 4.30
N LYS A 29 -3.43 13.24 3.23
CA LYS A 29 -4.05 14.57 3.24
C LYS A 29 -5.57 14.48 3.46
N ASP A 30 -6.23 13.56 2.76
CA ASP A 30 -7.68 13.39 2.82
C ASP A 30 -8.16 12.44 3.90
N PHE A 31 -7.26 11.88 4.72
CA PHE A 31 -7.61 10.89 5.74
C PHE A 31 -8.73 11.36 6.68
N LYS A 32 -8.71 12.64 7.10
CA LYS A 32 -9.76 13.19 7.97
C LYS A 32 -11.13 13.22 7.30
N ASN A 33 -11.17 13.56 6.01
CA ASN A 33 -12.40 13.63 5.22
C ASN A 33 -12.94 12.21 4.97
N ILE A 34 -12.05 11.28 4.63
CA ILE A 34 -12.36 9.85 4.46
C ILE A 34 -12.95 9.30 5.76
N LYS A 35 -12.30 9.53 6.90
CA LYS A 35 -12.75 9.04 8.20
C LYS A 35 -14.09 9.64 8.63
N LYS A 36 -14.33 10.92 8.33
CA LYS A 36 -15.61 11.60 8.58
C LYS A 36 -16.73 11.06 7.69
N GLY A 37 -16.44 10.77 6.42
CA GLY A 37 -17.39 10.09 5.52
C GLY A 37 -17.76 8.71 6.06
N LEU A 38 -16.77 7.92 6.46
CA LEU A 38 -16.95 6.60 7.07
C LEU A 38 -17.76 6.66 8.38
N SER A 39 -17.56 7.65 9.24
CA SER A 39 -18.33 7.78 10.49
C SER A 39 -19.81 8.14 10.27
N ASN A 40 -20.14 8.76 9.13
CA ASN A 40 -21.49 9.20 8.81
C ASN A 40 -22.33 8.10 8.14
N ILE A 41 -21.74 6.97 7.74
CA ILE A 41 -22.46 5.81 7.21
C ILE A 41 -23.13 5.12 8.41
N SER A 42 -24.47 5.21 8.46
CA SER A 42 -25.30 4.57 9.47
C SER A 42 -25.14 3.04 9.39
N SER A 43 -25.29 2.35 10.52
CA SER A 43 -25.24 0.87 10.57
C SER A 43 -26.35 0.20 9.76
N ASP A 44 -27.43 0.94 9.43
CA ASP A 44 -28.54 0.46 8.61
C ASP A 44 -28.26 0.61 7.10
N ASP A 45 -27.37 1.53 6.72
CA ASP A 45 -26.81 1.69 5.36
C ASP A 45 -25.50 0.91 5.17
N GLU A 46 -25.09 0.10 6.16
CA GLU A 46 -24.10 -0.95 5.93
C GLU A 46 -24.77 -1.95 4.97
N LEU A 47 -24.72 -1.62 3.67
CA LEU A 47 -24.93 -2.53 2.55
C LEU A 47 -24.50 -3.92 3.01
N GLU A 48 -25.30 -4.94 2.68
CA GLU A 48 -24.96 -6.36 2.78
C GLU A 48 -23.73 -6.67 1.88
N VAL A 49 -22.63 -5.96 2.08
CA VAL A 49 -21.31 -6.28 1.62
C VAL A 49 -20.95 -7.48 2.46
N ASP A 50 -21.30 -8.66 1.99
CA ASP A 50 -20.93 -9.91 2.64
C ASP A 50 -19.39 -9.88 2.82
N PRO A 51 -18.91 -9.67 4.06
CA PRO A 51 -17.48 -9.56 4.34
C PRO A 51 -16.77 -10.89 4.06
N LYS A 52 -17.53 -11.96 3.80
CA LYS A 52 -17.06 -13.29 3.42
C LYS A 52 -16.99 -13.49 1.90
N SER A 53 -17.32 -12.49 1.09
CA SER A 53 -17.14 -12.57 -0.36
C SER A 53 -15.65 -12.63 -0.69
N ILE A 54 -15.18 -13.82 -1.07
CA ILE A 54 -13.80 -14.10 -1.49
C ILE A 54 -13.35 -13.11 -2.58
N SER A 55 -14.26 -12.67 -3.45
CA SER A 55 -14.02 -11.68 -4.49
C SER A 55 -13.54 -10.33 -3.95
N LEU A 56 -14.12 -9.85 -2.84
CA LEU A 56 -13.78 -8.55 -2.26
C LEU A 56 -12.43 -8.61 -1.55
N LEU A 57 -12.17 -9.70 -0.83
CA LEU A 57 -10.85 -10.05 -0.32
C LEU A 57 -9.81 -10.06 -1.44
N PHE A 58 -10.09 -10.72 -2.57
CA PHE A 58 -9.18 -10.81 -3.70
C PHE A 58 -8.86 -9.43 -4.30
N ILE A 59 -9.88 -8.57 -4.48
CA ILE A 59 -9.69 -7.19 -4.94
C ILE A 59 -8.79 -6.41 -4.00
N VAL A 60 -8.99 -6.53 -2.68
CA VAL A 60 -8.16 -5.82 -1.69
C VAL A 60 -6.72 -6.35 -1.68
N LEU A 61 -6.51 -7.65 -1.84
CA LEU A 61 -5.17 -8.23 -1.94
C LEU A 61 -4.44 -7.73 -3.19
N ILE A 62 -5.09 -7.75 -4.35
CA ILE A 62 -4.53 -7.22 -5.60
C ILE A 62 -4.18 -5.75 -5.45
N PHE A 63 -5.09 -4.96 -4.88
CA PHE A 63 -4.85 -3.54 -4.67
C PHE A 63 -3.65 -3.29 -3.74
N ASN A 64 -3.53 -4.06 -2.64
CA ASN A 64 -2.36 -3.95 -1.76
C ASN A 64 -1.08 -4.45 -2.43
N PHE A 65 -1.15 -5.46 -3.30
CA PHE A 65 -0.01 -5.91 -4.08
C PHE A 65 0.54 -4.76 -4.94
N PHE A 66 -0.31 -4.15 -5.77
CA PHE A 66 0.10 -3.05 -6.66
C PHE A 66 0.33 -1.71 -5.96
N ARG A 67 -0.14 -1.53 -4.73
CA ARG A 67 0.10 -0.28 -3.99
C ARG A 67 1.30 -0.38 -3.06
N ARG A 68 1.62 -1.55 -2.51
CA ARG A 68 2.59 -1.68 -1.41
C ARG A 68 3.60 -2.80 -1.66
N TRP A 69 3.11 -4.03 -1.86
CA TRP A 69 3.98 -5.21 -1.82
C TRP A 69 4.94 -5.28 -2.99
N LEU A 70 4.52 -4.80 -4.16
CA LEU A 70 5.39 -4.75 -5.33
C LEU A 70 6.61 -3.85 -5.09
N ILE A 71 6.46 -2.75 -4.36
CA ILE A 71 7.59 -1.88 -3.98
C ILE A 71 8.50 -2.60 -3.00
N TYR A 72 7.95 -3.31 -2.02
CA TYR A 72 8.77 -4.09 -1.08
C TYR A 72 9.61 -5.14 -1.83
N LEU A 73 9.02 -5.79 -2.83
CA LEU A 73 9.74 -6.74 -3.67
C LEU A 73 10.84 -6.05 -4.49
N PHE A 74 10.55 -4.92 -5.15
CA PHE A 74 11.58 -4.17 -5.86
C PHE A 74 12.72 -3.72 -4.94
N ALA A 75 12.40 -3.23 -3.74
CA ALA A 75 13.40 -2.82 -2.76
C ALA A 75 14.29 -3.99 -2.35
N VAL A 76 13.72 -5.18 -2.11
CA VAL A 76 14.50 -6.38 -1.78
C VAL A 76 15.39 -6.81 -2.93
N LEU A 77 14.86 -6.86 -4.15
CA LEU A 77 15.59 -7.35 -5.33
C LEU A 77 16.72 -6.40 -5.76
N ILE A 78 16.54 -5.08 -5.60
CA ILE A 78 17.51 -4.08 -6.05
C ILE A 78 18.57 -3.80 -4.98
N THR A 79 18.18 -3.73 -3.70
CA THR A 79 19.14 -3.39 -2.63
C THR A 79 19.95 -4.58 -2.16
N GLU A 80 19.40 -5.81 -2.29
CA GLU A 80 19.96 -7.05 -1.75
C GLU A 80 20.37 -6.97 -0.26
N ASN A 81 19.82 -6.00 0.47
CA ASN A 81 20.27 -5.66 1.81
C ASN A 81 19.42 -6.41 2.85
N ILE A 82 20.10 -7.12 3.78
CA ILE A 82 19.42 -7.94 4.80
C ILE A 82 18.46 -7.13 5.68
N ILE A 83 18.77 -5.87 5.97
CA ILE A 83 17.91 -5.00 6.78
C ILE A 83 16.65 -4.65 5.97
N VAL A 84 16.80 -4.32 4.69
CA VAL A 84 15.65 -4.02 3.79
C VAL A 84 14.75 -5.25 3.68
N ILE A 85 15.33 -6.45 3.53
CA ILE A 85 14.60 -7.72 3.50
C ILE A 85 13.75 -7.91 4.76
N ILE A 86 14.34 -7.75 5.94
CA ILE A 86 13.64 -7.93 7.21
C ILE A 86 12.50 -6.90 7.34
N VAL A 87 12.77 -5.62 7.04
CA VAL A 87 11.75 -4.56 7.10
C VAL A 87 10.61 -4.82 6.12
N SER A 88 10.92 -5.11 4.86
CA SER A 88 9.94 -5.44 3.82
C SER A 88 9.08 -6.64 4.20
N PHE A 89 9.67 -7.68 4.79
CA PHE A 89 8.93 -8.86 5.25
C PHE A 89 7.97 -8.53 6.39
N ILE A 90 8.40 -7.75 7.39
CA ILE A 90 7.54 -7.32 8.50
C ILE A 90 6.38 -6.46 7.97
N LEU A 91 6.66 -5.50 7.08
CA LEU A 91 5.62 -4.66 6.48
C LEU A 91 4.61 -5.47 5.68
N PHE A 92 5.08 -6.44 4.90
CA PHE A 92 4.22 -7.38 4.19
C PHE A 92 3.31 -8.15 5.15
N LEU A 93 3.84 -8.72 6.24
CA LEU A 93 3.04 -9.47 7.21
C LEU A 93 1.98 -8.60 7.90
N ILE A 94 2.34 -7.39 8.34
CA ILE A 94 1.39 -6.46 8.96
C ILE A 94 0.31 -6.07 7.96
N SER A 95 0.69 -5.75 6.71
CA SER A 95 -0.25 -5.39 5.66
C SER A 95 -1.16 -6.56 5.31
N LEU A 96 -0.64 -7.77 5.18
CA LEU A 96 -1.41 -8.98 4.87
C LEU A 96 -2.41 -9.30 5.99
N TYR A 97 -1.96 -9.28 7.24
CA TYR A 97 -2.84 -9.47 8.39
C TYR A 97 -3.95 -8.40 8.43
N HIS A 98 -3.59 -7.14 8.20
CA HIS A 98 -4.55 -6.05 8.17
C HIS A 98 -5.59 -6.26 7.06
N SER A 99 -5.16 -6.62 5.84
CA SER A 99 -6.06 -7.01 4.77
C SER A 99 -6.97 -8.12 5.28
N LEU A 100 -6.43 -9.29 5.64
CA LEU A 100 -7.18 -10.50 5.99
C LEU A 100 -8.24 -10.34 7.10
N TYR A 101 -7.98 -9.51 8.12
CA TYR A 101 -8.79 -9.47 9.34
C TYR A 101 -9.55 -8.17 9.59
N ASN A 102 -9.27 -7.08 8.86
CA ASN A 102 -9.94 -5.78 8.99
C ASN A 102 -10.80 -5.39 7.78
N PHE A 103 -11.36 -6.35 7.04
CA PHE A 103 -12.28 -6.05 5.93
C PHE A 103 -13.63 -5.43 6.34
N SER A 104 -14.04 -5.54 7.60
CA SER A 104 -15.34 -4.98 8.00
C SER A 104 -15.29 -3.46 8.14
N LEU A 105 -16.30 -2.78 7.60
CA LEU A 105 -16.49 -1.33 7.71
C LEU A 105 -16.37 -0.85 9.16
N THR A 106 -16.93 -1.59 10.12
CA THR A 106 -16.84 -1.29 11.56
C THR A 106 -15.40 -1.28 12.08
N LYS A 107 -14.55 -2.22 11.64
CA LYS A 107 -13.14 -2.30 12.03
C LYS A 107 -12.33 -1.20 11.35
N VAL A 108 -12.62 -0.88 10.10
CA VAL A 108 -11.98 0.23 9.36
C VAL A 108 -12.34 1.59 9.96
N LYS A 109 -13.60 1.82 10.37
CA LYS A 109 -14.05 3.04 11.06
C LYS A 109 -13.24 3.30 12.35
N LYS A 110 -12.95 2.24 13.12
CA LYS A 110 -12.25 2.34 14.42
C LYS A 110 -10.73 2.33 14.30
N SER A 111 -10.19 1.66 13.29
CA SER A 111 -8.75 1.41 13.16
C SER A 111 -8.02 2.55 12.45
N ASN A 112 -6.88 2.97 13.02
CA ASN A 112 -5.93 3.88 12.36
C ASN A 112 -4.80 3.14 11.64
N VAL A 113 -4.83 1.79 11.58
CA VAL A 113 -3.76 0.97 10.99
C VAL A 113 -3.50 1.34 9.53
N GLY A 114 -4.56 1.62 8.75
CA GLY A 114 -4.42 2.07 7.36
C GLY A 114 -3.62 3.37 7.22
N LEU A 115 -3.79 4.31 8.16
CA LEU A 115 -2.99 5.55 8.21
C LEU A 115 -1.55 5.26 8.59
N TYR A 116 -1.32 4.47 9.64
CA TYR A 116 0.05 4.15 10.07
C TYR A 116 0.83 3.45 8.95
N LEU A 117 0.22 2.47 8.29
CA LEU A 117 0.82 1.81 7.13
C LEU A 117 1.05 2.79 5.98
N ALA A 118 0.14 3.72 5.71
CA ALA A 118 0.36 4.74 4.68
C ALA A 118 1.52 5.69 5.00
N VAL A 119 1.69 6.10 6.27
CA VAL A 119 2.84 6.91 6.69
C VAL A 119 4.15 6.14 6.52
N ILE A 120 4.19 4.89 7.01
CA ILE A 120 5.38 4.04 6.92
C ILE A 120 5.74 3.78 5.45
N ASP A 121 4.75 3.51 4.61
CA ASP A 121 4.99 3.30 3.18
C ASP A 121 5.46 4.56 2.48
N THR A 122 4.89 5.73 2.77
CA THR A 122 5.40 6.99 2.23
C THR A 122 6.87 7.16 2.57
N LEU A 123 7.27 6.95 3.83
CA LEU A 123 8.68 7.05 4.24
C LEU A 123 9.55 6.01 3.55
N PHE A 124 9.12 4.75 3.53
CA PHE A 124 9.84 3.65 2.89
C PHE A 124 10.07 3.92 1.40
N ILE A 125 9.03 4.31 0.67
CA ILE A 125 9.09 4.59 -0.76
C ILE A 125 9.95 5.84 -1.01
N SER A 126 9.82 6.90 -0.20
CA SER A 126 10.67 8.09 -0.34
C SER A 126 12.15 7.75 -0.20
N ILE A 127 12.53 6.96 0.82
CA ILE A 127 13.92 6.52 1.02
C ILE A 127 14.36 5.65 -0.16
N PHE A 128 13.52 4.73 -0.61
CA PHE A 128 13.83 3.86 -1.73
C PHE A 128 14.02 4.64 -3.04
N VAL A 129 13.19 5.63 -3.33
CA VAL A 129 13.35 6.52 -4.50
C VAL A 129 14.67 7.30 -4.41
N VAL A 130 15.01 7.85 -3.24
CA VAL A 130 16.29 8.55 -3.04
C VAL A 130 17.47 7.60 -3.28
N TYR A 131 17.36 6.35 -2.82
CA TYR A 131 18.36 5.32 -3.08
C TYR A 131 18.51 5.05 -4.59
N LEU A 132 17.41 4.91 -5.34
CA LEU A 132 17.43 4.68 -6.79
C LEU A 132 18.00 5.85 -7.61
N PHE A 133 18.05 7.07 -7.06
CA PHE A 133 18.71 8.21 -7.72
C PHE A 133 20.20 8.32 -7.37
N GLY A 134 20.63 7.73 -6.26
CA GLY A 134 22.01 7.81 -5.77
C GLY A 134 22.91 6.66 -6.23
N PHE A 135 22.35 5.65 -6.87
CA PHE A 135 23.00 4.45 -7.40
C PHE A 135 22.67 4.32 -8.88
#